data_AF-A0A843KSI6-F1
#
_entry.id   AF-A0A843KSI6-F1
#
_cell.length_a   1.000
_cell.length_b   1.000
_cell.length_c   1.000
_cell.angle_alpha   90.00
_cell.angle_beta   90.00
_cell.angle_gamma   90.00
#
_symmetry.space_group_name_H-M   'P 1'
#
loop_
_entity.id
_entity.type
_entity.pdbx_description
1 polymer ?
#
loop_
_entity_poly.entity_id
_entity_poly.type
_entity_poly.pdbx_seq_one_letter_code
_entity_poly.pdbx_strand_id
1 'polypeptide(L)'
;MRHVEGCLRSSGWPAGEKPSLIITIQGRHDRSYWLVVLARPDATLEDLDSLIRDVWVECCGHMSAFSIGKESYLSGEDEPGTSMAIPLSGLVPPGSTFSYEYDFGSTTELDLKVIGAIPIMPPEKPICLIARNNPPPFPCDACGNQAEFSLFDDEDGTLRFFCRECLVSAEPDPECTEIIENSPRTGICGYVEDPDAAVYWYPPGWNAEDLASPELEEILKKLPEFDPDDCIYTFEDPPGDAEVQAMMDAVCADIGPEIEAFIADERAAHGEFYGALAGETVMEFCVFTYGLRGKTIREWDARLVRTCLIEEMAQNPIFPEEWLENAVPILCRFLSSMEAAGRLQNAAELIAVLKEAEPAFRAAATSPEKYRDLSGRIFQRALDAGVDPEDERALMNFVQREVVVMAGMDPDDADLIEKIEYLFKDDGIAPNSGDLRVSAILFRCEEFCARLEDGTIPGRCGAIVGDLAAHPAAPLSRGDEDLWSAAVVYAACRDVGLIRPGKGGTPLAREIGSFFDLEPSSVRNKVAALKKYLTGTPGAED
;
A
#
# COMPACT_ATOMS: atom_id res chain seq x y z
N MET A 1 -27.88 27.13 12.72
CA MET A 1 -28.21 27.82 13.99
C MET A 1 -29.71 28.05 14.19
N ARG A 2 -30.41 28.90 13.41
CA ARG A 2 -31.84 29.21 13.66
C ARG A 2 -32.77 27.98 13.68
N HIS A 3 -32.52 27.01 12.80
CA HIS A 3 -33.31 25.77 12.77
C HIS A 3 -33.11 24.94 14.03
N VAL A 4 -31.86 24.65 14.40
CA VAL A 4 -31.48 23.89 15.61
C VAL A 4 -32.12 24.49 16.86
N GLU A 5 -32.00 25.81 17.07
CA GLU A 5 -32.62 26.48 18.22
C GLU A 5 -34.14 26.38 18.20
N GLY A 6 -34.77 26.50 17.03
CA GLY A 6 -36.22 26.34 16.87
C GLY A 6 -36.70 24.93 17.22
N CYS A 7 -35.97 23.90 16.76
CA CYS A 7 -36.24 22.50 17.08
C CYS A 7 -36.11 22.24 18.57
N LEU A 8 -35.02 22.71 19.21
CA LEU A 8 -34.82 22.56 20.66
C LEU A 8 -35.94 23.25 21.45
N ARG A 9 -36.35 24.47 21.08
CA ARG A 9 -37.47 25.17 21.75
C ARG A 9 -38.80 24.42 21.64
N SER A 10 -38.94 23.61 20.60
CA SER A 10 -40.16 22.85 20.31
C SER A 10 -40.07 21.39 20.77
N SER A 11 -38.91 20.93 21.28
CA SER A 11 -38.66 19.52 21.59
C SER A 11 -39.37 19.03 22.86
N GLY A 12 -39.77 19.96 23.74
CA GLY A 12 -40.31 19.62 25.06
C GLY A 12 -39.26 19.14 26.07
N TRP A 13 -37.97 19.28 25.74
CA TRP A 13 -36.86 18.92 26.62
C TRP A 13 -36.80 19.82 27.88
N PRO A 14 -36.24 19.32 28.98
CA PRO A 14 -36.22 20.06 30.25
C PRO A 14 -35.46 21.38 30.13
N ALA A 15 -35.92 22.40 30.85
CA ALA A 15 -35.18 23.65 31.02
C ALA A 15 -34.13 23.51 32.14
N GLY A 16 -32.97 24.11 31.95
CA GLY A 16 -31.89 24.16 32.96
C GLY A 16 -31.76 25.55 33.58
N GLU A 17 -31.29 25.61 34.84
CA GLU A 17 -30.97 26.89 35.49
C GLU A 17 -29.82 27.63 34.81
N LYS A 18 -28.83 26.88 34.32
CA LYS A 18 -27.73 27.38 33.48
C LYS A 18 -27.96 26.92 32.04
N PRO A 19 -27.66 27.76 31.04
CA PRO A 19 -27.89 27.40 29.65
C PRO A 19 -26.88 26.33 29.19
N SER A 20 -27.37 25.34 28.44
CA SER A 20 -26.55 24.37 27.72
C SER A 20 -25.84 25.03 26.54
N LEU A 21 -24.67 24.52 26.20
CA LEU A 21 -23.87 24.95 25.07
C LEU A 21 -24.28 24.19 23.81
N ILE A 22 -24.36 24.90 22.69
CA ILE A 22 -24.53 24.30 21.36
C ILE A 22 -23.16 24.33 20.69
N ILE A 23 -22.57 23.16 20.45
CA ILE A 23 -21.22 23.01 19.93
C ILE A 23 -21.30 22.34 18.57
N THR A 24 -20.65 22.92 17.56
CA THR A 24 -20.44 22.28 16.27
C THR A 24 -19.06 21.64 16.25
N ILE A 25 -18.97 20.42 15.71
CA ILE A 25 -17.75 19.65 15.54
C ILE A 25 -17.63 19.39 14.04
N GLN A 26 -16.50 19.64 13.41
CA GLN A 26 -16.34 19.52 11.97
C GLN A 26 -14.96 18.97 11.63
N GLY A 27 -14.87 18.11 10.61
CA GLY A 27 -13.58 17.67 10.09
C GLY A 27 -12.76 18.86 9.60
N ARG A 28 -11.50 18.98 10.05
CA ARG A 28 -10.65 20.12 9.69
C ARG A 28 -10.33 20.14 8.19
N HIS A 29 -9.96 18.98 7.66
CA HIS A 29 -9.57 18.80 6.26
C HIS A 29 -10.75 18.44 5.36
N ASP A 30 -11.72 17.69 5.89
CA ASP A 30 -13.00 17.43 5.22
C ASP A 30 -14.18 18.03 5.99
N ARG A 31 -14.63 19.19 5.51
CA ARG A 31 -15.71 19.96 6.13
C ARG A 31 -17.10 19.46 5.80
N SER A 32 -17.23 18.45 4.92
CA SER A 32 -18.53 17.83 4.62
C SER A 32 -19.06 17.06 5.82
N TYR A 33 -18.14 16.52 6.63
CA TYR A 33 -18.38 15.87 7.91
C TYR A 33 -18.59 16.90 9.03
N TRP A 34 -19.74 16.87 9.68
CA TRP A 34 -20.02 17.72 10.85
C TRP A 34 -21.08 17.12 11.80
N LEU A 35 -20.91 17.42 13.09
CA LEU A 35 -21.84 17.13 14.17
C LEU A 35 -22.28 18.43 14.86
N VAL A 36 -23.45 18.42 15.47
CA VAL A 36 -23.93 19.44 16.40
C VAL A 36 -24.39 18.77 17.67
N VAL A 37 -23.81 19.17 18.79
CA VAL A 37 -24.12 18.61 20.11
C VAL A 37 -24.70 19.68 21.04
N LEU A 38 -25.60 19.24 21.93
CA LEU A 38 -26.10 20.01 23.06
C LEU A 38 -25.42 19.50 24.33
N ALA A 39 -24.55 20.30 24.92
CA ALA A 39 -23.81 19.93 26.12
C ALA A 39 -24.33 20.71 27.34
N ARG A 40 -24.57 19.99 28.44
CA ARG A 40 -24.88 20.62 29.73
C ARG A 40 -23.69 21.48 30.18
N PRO A 41 -23.94 22.55 30.95
CA PRO A 41 -22.86 23.39 31.46
C PRO A 41 -21.90 22.63 32.40
N ASP A 42 -22.37 21.59 33.08
CA ASP A 42 -21.56 20.72 33.94
C ASP A 42 -20.92 19.52 33.24
N ALA A 43 -21.20 19.31 31.95
CA ALA A 43 -20.50 18.30 31.15
C ALA A 43 -19.00 18.64 31.04
N THR A 44 -18.15 17.63 30.95
CA THR A 44 -16.69 17.78 30.89
C THR A 44 -16.14 17.71 29.47
N LEU A 45 -14.83 17.99 29.30
CA LEU A 45 -14.14 17.64 28.06
C LEU A 45 -14.09 16.12 27.86
N GLU A 46 -14.01 15.34 28.93
CA GLU A 46 -14.05 13.88 28.87
C GLU A 46 -15.39 13.37 28.34
N ASP A 47 -16.53 13.92 28.78
CA ASP A 47 -17.84 13.60 28.21
C ASP A 47 -17.90 13.91 26.70
N LEU A 48 -17.25 15.01 26.27
CA LEU A 48 -17.21 15.42 24.87
C LEU A 48 -16.27 14.53 24.04
N ASP A 49 -15.14 14.11 24.62
CA ASP A 49 -14.23 13.13 24.03
C ASP A 49 -14.93 11.79 23.81
N SER A 50 -15.60 11.25 24.84
CA SER A 50 -16.35 10.00 24.73
C SER A 50 -17.42 10.07 23.65
N LEU A 51 -18.17 11.19 23.56
CA LEU A 51 -19.13 11.35 22.47
C LEU A 51 -18.46 11.32 21.10
N ILE A 52 -17.35 12.05 20.90
CA ILE A 52 -16.65 12.11 19.61
C ILE A 52 -16.12 10.72 19.23
N ARG A 53 -15.54 10.00 20.19
CA ARG A 53 -15.05 8.63 20.04
C ARG A 53 -16.16 7.68 19.62
N ASP A 54 -17.19 7.54 20.46
CA ASP A 54 -18.29 6.61 20.27
C ASP A 54 -19.08 6.88 18.98
N VAL A 55 -19.17 8.13 18.54
CA VAL A 55 -19.93 8.52 17.34
C VAL A 55 -19.09 8.52 16.07
N TRP A 56 -17.77 8.77 16.14
CA TRP A 56 -17.06 9.27 14.96
C TRP A 56 -15.61 8.86 14.76
N VAL A 57 -14.84 8.51 15.78
CA VAL A 57 -13.37 8.33 15.57
C VAL A 57 -12.74 7.13 16.28
N GLU A 58 -13.41 6.47 17.21
CA GLU A 58 -12.80 5.36 17.96
C GLU A 58 -12.53 4.15 17.05
N CYS A 59 -11.29 3.63 17.06
CA CYS A 59 -10.94 2.41 16.34
C CYS A 59 -10.15 1.41 17.21
N CYS A 60 -9.12 1.85 17.94
CA CYS A 60 -8.23 0.94 18.68
C CYS A 60 -7.79 1.48 20.07
N GLY A 61 -8.56 2.39 20.66
CA GLY A 61 -8.28 2.97 21.97
C GLY A 61 -7.12 3.97 21.99
N HIS A 62 -6.89 4.69 20.88
CA HIS A 62 -5.80 5.66 20.78
C HIS A 62 -5.98 6.87 21.71
N MET A 63 -4.89 7.63 21.88
CA MET A 63 -4.92 8.88 22.63
C MET A 63 -5.63 9.99 21.86
N SER A 64 -6.23 10.92 22.59
CA SER A 64 -6.84 12.13 22.04
C SER A 64 -6.44 13.37 22.85
N ALA A 65 -6.59 14.54 22.24
CA ALA A 65 -6.34 15.82 22.90
C ALA A 65 -7.26 16.94 22.42
N PHE A 66 -7.68 17.82 23.35
CA PHE A 66 -8.26 19.12 23.02
C PHE A 66 -7.20 20.22 23.16
N SER A 67 -7.13 21.11 22.17
CA SER A 67 -6.32 22.33 22.22
C SER A 67 -7.22 23.56 22.34
N ILE A 68 -7.17 24.23 23.50
CA ILE A 68 -7.99 25.40 23.82
C ILE A 68 -7.05 26.57 24.12
N GLY A 69 -6.91 27.49 23.16
CA GLY A 69 -5.97 28.59 23.28
C GLY A 69 -4.51 28.11 23.24
N LYS A 70 -3.81 28.14 24.39
CA LYS A 70 -2.42 27.65 24.53
C LYS A 70 -2.32 26.39 25.40
N GLU A 71 -3.44 25.93 25.93
CA GLU A 71 -3.51 24.78 26.83
C GLU A 71 -3.95 23.55 26.03
N SER A 72 -3.41 22.40 26.41
CA SER A 72 -3.70 21.10 25.82
C SER A 72 -4.19 20.17 26.91
N TYR A 73 -5.30 19.49 26.63
CA TYR A 73 -5.96 18.55 27.53
C TYR A 73 -5.93 17.17 26.90
N LEU A 74 -5.31 16.18 27.53
CA LEU A 74 -5.05 14.86 26.94
C LEU A 74 -5.89 13.76 27.62
N SER A 75 -6.28 12.75 26.84
CA SER A 75 -6.97 11.56 27.34
C SER A 75 -6.07 10.74 28.26
N GLY A 76 -6.60 10.26 29.39
CA GLY A 76 -5.85 9.44 30.35
C GLY A 76 -4.92 10.22 31.29
N GLU A 77 -4.90 11.55 31.20
CA GLU A 77 -4.22 12.41 32.17
C GLU A 77 -5.13 12.77 33.35
N ASP A 78 -4.63 12.58 34.57
CA ASP A 78 -5.29 12.96 35.82
C ASP A 78 -4.76 14.28 36.40
N GLU A 79 -3.65 14.79 35.85
CA GLU A 79 -2.99 15.98 36.37
C GLU A 79 -3.84 17.25 36.15
N PRO A 80 -4.03 18.08 37.19
CA PRO A 80 -4.77 19.33 37.07
C PRO A 80 -4.13 20.27 36.03
N GLY A 81 -4.89 20.64 35.01
CA GLY A 81 -4.45 21.53 33.91
C GLY A 81 -4.13 20.82 32.60
N THR A 82 -4.01 19.49 32.61
CA THR A 82 -3.92 18.64 31.40
C THR A 82 -5.04 17.59 31.33
N SER A 83 -5.74 17.34 32.44
CA SER A 83 -6.86 16.39 32.49
C SER A 83 -8.12 16.88 31.77
N MET A 84 -8.80 15.96 31.07
CA MET A 84 -10.11 16.20 30.44
C MET A 84 -11.29 16.21 31.43
N ALA A 85 -11.07 15.85 32.70
CA ALA A 85 -12.09 15.86 33.76
C ALA A 85 -12.45 17.29 34.26
N ILE A 86 -12.50 18.26 33.34
CA ILE A 86 -12.80 19.67 33.57
C ILE A 86 -14.13 20.06 32.90
N PRO A 87 -15.03 20.78 33.60
CA PRO A 87 -16.31 21.21 33.01
C PRO A 87 -16.13 22.17 31.82
N LEU A 88 -16.98 22.02 30.81
CA LEU A 88 -17.04 22.92 29.65
C LEU A 88 -17.43 24.34 30.06
N SER A 89 -18.29 24.49 31.08
CA SER A 89 -18.66 25.82 31.56
C SER A 89 -17.47 26.57 32.15
N GLY A 90 -17.26 27.80 31.65
CA GLY A 90 -16.12 28.64 32.04
C GLY A 90 -14.88 28.43 31.17
N LEU A 91 -14.69 27.24 30.60
CA LEU A 91 -13.58 26.94 29.70
C LEU A 91 -13.86 27.39 28.26
N VAL A 92 -15.04 27.07 27.73
CA VAL A 92 -15.44 27.35 26.35
C VAL A 92 -16.73 28.18 26.27
N PRO A 93 -16.68 29.51 26.52
CA PRO A 93 -17.86 30.37 26.39
C PRO A 93 -18.41 30.43 24.95
N PRO A 94 -19.68 30.85 24.75
CA PRO A 94 -20.22 31.06 23.41
C PRO A 94 -19.35 31.96 22.55
N GLY A 95 -19.07 31.51 21.33
CA GLY A 95 -18.14 32.14 20.38
C GLY A 95 -16.73 31.53 20.38
N SER A 96 -16.38 30.72 21.38
CA SER A 96 -15.09 30.03 21.41
C SER A 96 -14.92 29.05 20.27
N THR A 97 -13.68 28.94 19.80
CA THR A 97 -13.21 27.93 18.85
C THR A 97 -12.01 27.20 19.44
N PHE A 98 -11.94 25.90 19.26
CA PHE A 98 -10.89 25.03 19.77
C PHE A 98 -10.76 23.82 18.85
N SER A 99 -9.71 23.02 19.01
CA SER A 99 -9.50 21.83 18.18
C SER A 99 -9.42 20.57 19.01
N TYR A 100 -9.62 19.46 18.31
CA TYR A 100 -9.50 18.11 18.83
C TYR A 100 -8.68 17.26 17.88
N GLU A 101 -7.85 16.39 18.43
CA GLU A 101 -7.02 15.44 17.71
C GLU A 101 -7.25 14.06 18.31
N TYR A 102 -7.49 13.07 17.47
CA TYR A 102 -7.54 11.65 17.85
C TYR A 102 -6.52 10.88 17.03
N ASP A 103 -5.75 10.02 17.72
CA ASP A 103 -4.60 9.27 17.23
C ASP A 103 -3.45 10.16 16.72
N PHE A 104 -2.31 10.16 17.41
CA PHE A 104 -1.16 11.00 17.01
C PHE A 104 -0.30 10.40 15.89
N GLY A 105 -0.55 9.15 15.50
CA GLY A 105 0.11 8.51 14.35
C GLY A 105 -0.63 8.81 13.05
N SER A 106 -1.94 8.47 13.00
CA SER A 106 -2.83 8.76 11.85
C SER A 106 -3.93 9.74 12.25
N THR A 107 -3.54 11.01 12.41
CA THR A 107 -4.37 12.01 13.12
C THR A 107 -5.64 12.42 12.38
N THR A 108 -6.77 12.20 13.05
CA THR A 108 -8.04 12.83 12.71
C THR A 108 -8.14 14.17 13.46
N GLU A 109 -8.01 15.27 12.72
CA GLU A 109 -8.10 16.63 13.26
C GLU A 109 -9.52 17.20 13.08
N LEU A 110 -10.12 17.68 14.18
CA LEU A 110 -11.45 18.28 14.20
C LEU A 110 -11.39 19.72 14.71
N ASP A 111 -12.21 20.59 14.11
CA ASP A 111 -12.43 21.95 14.57
C ASP A 111 -13.78 22.05 15.30
N LEU A 112 -13.76 22.58 16.52
CA LEU A 112 -14.92 22.76 17.36
C LEU A 112 -15.25 24.24 17.58
N LYS A 113 -16.55 24.54 17.63
CA LYS A 113 -17.04 25.90 17.88
C LYS A 113 -18.30 25.91 18.72
N VAL A 114 -18.27 26.71 19.78
CA VAL A 114 -19.47 26.98 20.59
C VAL A 114 -20.29 28.04 19.89
N ILE A 115 -21.34 27.63 19.18
CA ILE A 115 -22.13 28.53 18.34
C ILE A 115 -23.21 29.28 19.11
N GLY A 116 -23.60 28.82 20.29
CA GLY A 116 -24.61 29.47 21.11
C GLY A 116 -24.84 28.78 22.45
N ALA A 117 -25.77 29.33 23.23
CA ALA A 117 -26.22 28.73 24.48
C ALA A 117 -27.74 28.89 24.62
N ILE A 118 -28.42 27.90 25.21
CA ILE A 118 -29.88 27.84 25.28
C ILE A 118 -30.33 27.27 26.64
N PRO A 119 -31.42 27.78 27.26
CA PRO A 119 -31.93 27.29 28.55
C PRO A 119 -32.72 25.98 28.39
N ILE A 120 -32.19 25.03 27.63
CA ILE A 120 -32.75 23.70 27.37
C ILE A 120 -31.64 22.69 27.58
N MET A 121 -31.93 21.61 28.28
CA MET A 121 -30.97 20.59 28.68
C MET A 121 -31.22 19.30 27.88
N PRO A 122 -30.16 18.54 27.54
CA PRO A 122 -30.35 17.15 27.14
C PRO A 122 -31.07 16.38 28.27
N PRO A 123 -32.01 15.49 27.94
CA PRO A 123 -32.94 14.91 28.92
C PRO A 123 -32.30 13.90 29.88
N GLU A 124 -31.30 13.13 29.41
CA GLU A 124 -30.74 12.00 30.16
C GLU A 124 -29.23 12.13 30.42
N LYS A 125 -28.49 12.55 29.40
CA LYS A 125 -27.02 12.51 29.38
C LYS A 125 -26.40 13.90 29.54
N PRO A 126 -25.12 14.02 29.94
CA PRO A 126 -24.41 15.29 29.99
C PRO A 126 -24.33 15.98 28.63
N ILE A 127 -24.23 15.21 27.54
CA ILE A 127 -24.17 15.71 26.17
C ILE A 127 -25.12 14.88 25.31
N CYS A 128 -25.71 15.49 24.29
CA CYS A 128 -26.54 14.81 23.30
C CYS A 128 -26.19 15.30 21.89
N LEU A 129 -26.04 14.37 20.95
CA LEU A 129 -25.94 14.66 19.53
C LEU A 129 -27.32 15.07 18.99
N ILE A 130 -27.44 16.30 18.49
CA ILE A 130 -28.73 16.86 18.07
C ILE A 130 -28.85 17.04 16.55
N ALA A 131 -27.74 16.95 15.82
CA ALA A 131 -27.70 16.87 14.36
C ALA A 131 -26.35 16.34 13.89
N ARG A 132 -26.32 15.63 12.75
CA ARG A 132 -25.12 15.33 11.96
C ARG A 132 -25.41 15.52 10.47
N ASN A 133 -24.37 15.61 9.65
CA ASN A 133 -24.52 15.59 8.19
C ASN A 133 -25.08 14.24 7.72
N ASN A 134 -25.69 14.23 6.53
CA ASN A 134 -25.85 12.98 5.79
C ASN A 134 -24.49 12.51 5.30
N PRO A 135 -24.27 11.20 5.12
CA PRO A 135 -23.05 10.67 4.51
C PRO A 135 -22.71 11.45 3.23
N PRO A 136 -21.46 11.95 3.07
CA PRO A 136 -21.06 12.63 1.86
C PRO A 136 -21.23 11.72 0.63
N PRO A 137 -21.64 12.27 -0.53
CA PRO A 137 -21.82 11.46 -1.71
C PRO A 137 -20.46 11.14 -2.34
N PHE A 138 -20.12 9.86 -2.38
CA PHE A 138 -19.00 9.35 -3.15
C PHE A 138 -19.53 8.77 -4.47
N PRO A 139 -19.03 9.20 -5.64
CA PRO A 139 -19.37 8.54 -6.89
C PRO A 139 -18.64 7.19 -6.98
N CYS A 140 -19.34 6.17 -7.46
CA CYS A 140 -18.76 4.87 -7.77
C CYS A 140 -17.82 5.01 -8.95
N ASP A 141 -16.61 4.48 -8.82
CA ASP A 141 -15.56 4.59 -9.84
C ASP A 141 -15.91 3.86 -11.14
N ALA A 142 -16.76 2.82 -11.06
CA ALA A 142 -17.19 2.05 -12.24
C ALA A 142 -18.37 2.67 -12.99
N CYS A 143 -19.38 3.21 -12.29
CA CYS A 143 -20.64 3.64 -12.93
C CYS A 143 -21.06 5.09 -12.63
N GLY A 144 -20.44 5.76 -11.67
CA GLY A 144 -20.74 7.13 -11.26
C GLY A 144 -21.98 7.29 -10.37
N ASN A 145 -22.70 6.21 -10.03
CA ASN A 145 -23.79 6.23 -9.05
C ASN A 145 -23.24 6.41 -7.61
N GLN A 146 -24.09 6.58 -6.61
CA GLN A 146 -23.63 6.69 -5.23
C GLN A 146 -22.96 5.39 -4.76
N ALA A 147 -21.73 5.51 -4.28
CA ALA A 147 -20.99 4.43 -3.66
C ALA A 147 -21.40 4.26 -2.20
N GLU A 148 -21.28 3.01 -1.72
CA GLU A 148 -21.57 2.60 -0.35
C GLU A 148 -20.40 1.82 0.28
N PHE A 149 -19.41 1.46 -0.53
CA PHE A 149 -18.23 0.72 -0.10
C PHE A 149 -16.96 1.42 -0.58
N SER A 150 -15.93 1.37 0.24
CA SER A 150 -14.56 1.74 -0.11
C SER A 150 -13.70 0.48 -0.16
N LEU A 151 -12.82 0.41 -1.14
CA LEU A 151 -11.83 -0.63 -1.28
C LEU A 151 -10.44 0.01 -1.27
N PHE A 152 -9.57 -0.45 -0.38
CA PHE A 152 -8.15 -0.10 -0.44
C PHE A 152 -7.46 -1.03 -1.44
N ASP A 153 -6.81 -0.43 -2.44
CA ASP A 153 -6.02 -1.14 -3.45
C ASP A 153 -4.56 -1.10 -3.02
N ASP A 154 -4.05 -2.24 -2.53
CA ASP A 154 -2.67 -2.38 -2.05
C ASP A 154 -1.63 -2.23 -3.18
N GLU A 155 -1.99 -2.53 -4.43
CA GLU A 155 -1.06 -2.43 -5.57
C GLU A 155 -0.75 -0.97 -5.91
N ASP A 156 -1.78 -0.12 -5.93
CA ASP A 156 -1.65 1.30 -6.27
C ASP A 156 -1.58 2.22 -5.03
N GLY A 157 -1.83 1.68 -3.83
CA GLY A 157 -1.94 2.43 -2.58
C GLY A 157 -3.09 3.43 -2.57
N THR A 158 -4.18 3.16 -3.30
CA THR A 158 -5.30 4.08 -3.50
C THR A 158 -6.61 3.56 -2.94
N LEU A 159 -7.43 4.46 -2.38
CA LEU A 159 -8.81 4.16 -1.97
C LEU A 159 -9.76 4.34 -3.16
N ARG A 160 -10.53 3.30 -3.48
CA ARG A 160 -11.52 3.24 -4.57
C ARG A 160 -12.93 3.14 -3.98
N PHE A 161 -13.94 3.58 -4.72
CA PHE A 161 -15.32 3.64 -4.24
C PHE A 161 -16.29 2.87 -5.15
N PHE A 162 -17.14 2.02 -4.57
CA PHE A 162 -18.07 1.17 -5.30
C PHE A 162 -19.51 1.21 -4.76
N CYS A 163 -20.48 1.17 -5.66
CA CYS A 163 -21.88 0.89 -5.32
C CYS A 163 -22.09 -0.63 -5.16
N ARG A 164 -23.21 -1.05 -4.55
CA ARG A 164 -23.56 -2.46 -4.32
C ARG A 164 -23.41 -3.33 -5.57
N GLU A 165 -23.91 -2.87 -6.72
CA GLU A 165 -23.88 -3.65 -7.96
C GLU A 165 -22.49 -3.76 -8.56
N CYS A 166 -21.71 -2.68 -8.51
CA CYS A 166 -20.37 -2.65 -9.09
C CYS A 166 -19.35 -3.33 -8.19
N LEU A 167 -19.54 -3.33 -6.87
CA LEU A 167 -18.66 -4.03 -5.93
C LEU A 167 -18.60 -5.52 -6.26
N VAL A 168 -19.75 -6.16 -6.50
CA VAL A 168 -19.81 -7.59 -6.86
C VAL A 168 -19.01 -7.89 -8.14
N SER A 169 -18.92 -6.93 -9.06
CA SER A 169 -18.18 -7.09 -10.32
C SER A 169 -16.71 -6.68 -10.20
N ALA A 170 -16.33 -6.00 -9.11
CA ALA A 170 -14.97 -5.54 -8.86
C ALA A 170 -14.10 -6.61 -8.15
N GLU A 171 -14.68 -7.76 -7.79
CA GLU A 171 -14.04 -8.87 -7.07
C GLU A 171 -13.13 -8.40 -5.93
N PRO A 172 -13.68 -7.60 -5.01
CA PRO A 172 -12.91 -6.96 -3.95
C PRO A 172 -12.33 -7.98 -2.98
N ASP A 173 -11.12 -7.74 -2.46
CA ASP A 173 -10.67 -8.41 -1.26
C ASP A 173 -11.57 -7.98 -0.09
N PRO A 174 -12.29 -8.90 0.58
CA PRO A 174 -13.13 -8.56 1.72
C PRO A 174 -12.36 -7.92 2.87
N GLU A 175 -11.08 -8.27 3.06
CA GLU A 175 -10.25 -7.69 4.12
C GLU A 175 -9.91 -6.22 3.83
N CYS A 176 -9.83 -5.85 2.55
CA CYS A 176 -9.55 -4.49 2.09
C CYS A 176 -10.84 -3.72 1.73
N THR A 177 -12.01 -4.25 2.06
CA THR A 177 -13.31 -3.65 1.72
C THR A 177 -14.09 -3.24 2.95
N GLU A 178 -14.42 -1.97 3.02
CA GLU A 178 -15.13 -1.35 4.14
C GLU A 178 -16.42 -0.69 3.66
N ILE A 179 -17.40 -0.56 4.55
CA ILE A 179 -18.55 0.33 4.33
C ILE A 179 -18.04 1.77 4.44
N ILE A 180 -18.54 2.64 3.56
CA ILE A 180 -18.24 4.07 3.68
C ILE A 180 -19.01 4.62 4.87
N GLU A 181 -18.33 4.69 6.01
CA GLU A 181 -18.89 5.25 7.22
C GLU A 181 -19.06 6.77 7.12
N ASN A 182 -19.99 7.34 7.88
CA ASN A 182 -20.22 8.78 7.89
C ASN A 182 -19.27 9.47 8.87
N SER A 183 -17.98 9.21 8.69
CA SER A 183 -16.88 9.65 9.54
C SER A 183 -15.73 10.27 8.73
N PRO A 184 -15.03 11.29 9.28
CA PRO A 184 -13.76 11.75 8.72
C PRO A 184 -12.60 10.76 8.89
N ARG A 185 -12.82 9.62 9.56
CA ARG A 185 -11.83 8.54 9.78
C ARG A 185 -12.08 7.30 8.91
N THR A 186 -13.09 7.31 8.05
CA THR A 186 -13.34 6.22 7.09
C THR A 186 -12.08 5.88 6.28
N GLY A 187 -11.74 4.60 6.17
CA GLY A 187 -10.53 4.11 5.49
C GLY A 187 -9.21 4.30 6.25
N ILE A 188 -9.26 4.65 7.55
CA ILE A 188 -8.08 4.81 8.39
C ILE A 188 -8.14 3.83 9.56
N CYS A 189 -7.11 3.00 9.69
CA CYS A 189 -6.93 2.09 10.84
C CYS A 189 -8.11 1.12 11.05
N GLY A 190 -8.79 0.68 9.98
CA GLY A 190 -9.92 -0.24 10.07
C GLY A 190 -11.12 0.34 10.83
N TYR A 191 -11.32 1.66 10.78
CA TYR A 191 -12.41 2.32 11.50
C TYR A 191 -13.78 1.83 11.00
N VAL A 192 -14.62 1.40 11.94
CA VAL A 192 -16.02 1.01 11.71
C VAL A 192 -16.89 1.76 12.72
N GLU A 193 -18.03 2.32 12.28
CA GLU A 193 -18.98 2.93 13.23
C GLU A 193 -19.49 1.84 14.19
N ASP A 194 -19.65 2.19 15.48
CA ASP A 194 -20.29 1.32 16.48
C ASP A 194 -21.68 1.91 16.81
N PRO A 195 -22.76 1.42 16.16
CA PRO A 195 -24.12 1.88 16.42
C PRO A 195 -24.58 1.75 17.87
N ASP A 196 -24.11 0.73 18.58
CA ASP A 196 -24.50 0.47 19.97
C ASP A 196 -23.84 1.48 20.93
N ALA A 197 -22.58 1.86 20.67
CA ALA A 197 -21.94 2.96 21.38
C ALA A 197 -22.52 4.32 20.98
N ALA A 198 -22.69 4.57 19.67
CA ALA A 198 -23.14 5.84 19.15
C ALA A 198 -24.55 6.22 19.63
N VAL A 199 -25.51 5.27 19.63
CA VAL A 199 -26.91 5.53 19.99
C VAL A 199 -27.07 6.07 21.41
N TYR A 200 -26.13 5.77 22.31
CA TYR A 200 -26.10 6.30 23.67
C TYR A 200 -26.16 7.84 23.73
N TRP A 201 -25.62 8.50 22.69
CA TRP A 201 -25.53 9.95 22.59
C TRP A 201 -26.70 10.58 21.82
N TYR A 202 -27.55 9.79 21.17
CA TYR A 202 -28.67 10.28 20.38
C TYR A 202 -29.86 10.70 21.27
N PRO A 203 -30.81 11.47 20.72
CA PRO A 203 -32.06 11.80 21.40
C PRO A 203 -32.84 10.54 21.83
N PRO A 204 -33.64 10.61 22.91
CA PRO A 204 -34.51 9.50 23.29
C PRO A 204 -35.41 9.06 22.13
N GLY A 205 -35.49 7.74 21.91
CA GLY A 205 -36.30 7.13 20.86
C GLY A 205 -35.51 6.60 19.66
N TRP A 206 -34.22 6.89 19.57
CA TRP A 206 -33.30 6.23 18.63
C TRP A 206 -32.86 4.87 19.17
N ASN A 207 -32.60 3.94 18.27
CA ASN A 207 -32.01 2.64 18.55
C ASN A 207 -30.83 2.36 17.58
N ALA A 208 -29.98 1.37 17.89
CA ALA A 208 -28.81 1.06 17.08
C ALA A 208 -29.17 0.66 15.62
N GLU A 209 -30.33 0.03 15.40
CA GLU A 209 -30.80 -0.34 14.06
C GLU A 209 -31.16 0.89 13.20
N ASP A 210 -31.46 2.03 13.82
CA ASP A 210 -31.69 3.30 13.11
C ASP A 210 -30.39 3.93 12.58
N LEU A 211 -29.24 3.48 13.08
CA LEU A 211 -27.90 3.96 12.72
C LEU A 211 -27.14 2.97 11.85
N ALA A 212 -27.35 1.68 12.07
CA ALA A 212 -26.73 0.61 11.31
C ALA A 212 -27.27 0.53 9.87
N SER A 213 -26.51 -0.12 9.00
CA SER A 213 -26.95 -0.51 7.66
C SER A 213 -26.88 -2.03 7.50
N PRO A 214 -27.83 -2.79 8.07
CA PRO A 214 -27.78 -4.27 8.07
C PRO A 214 -27.70 -4.87 6.68
N GLU A 215 -28.29 -4.19 5.69
CA GLU A 215 -28.20 -4.60 4.29
C GLU A 215 -26.77 -4.54 3.73
N LEU A 216 -26.00 -3.52 4.10
CA LEU A 216 -24.61 -3.36 3.66
C LEU A 216 -23.68 -4.34 4.38
N GLU A 217 -23.88 -4.53 5.69
CA GLU A 217 -23.13 -5.53 6.45
C GLU A 217 -23.37 -6.95 5.92
N GLU A 218 -24.61 -7.26 5.54
CA GLU A 218 -24.96 -8.56 4.95
C GLU A 218 -24.33 -8.76 3.55
N ILE A 219 -24.10 -7.67 2.81
CA ILE A 219 -23.36 -7.72 1.54
C ILE A 219 -21.88 -8.00 1.80
N LEU A 220 -21.24 -7.30 2.75
CA LEU A 220 -19.85 -7.58 3.13
C LEU A 220 -19.65 -9.03 3.56
N LYS A 221 -20.52 -9.55 4.44
CA LYS A 221 -20.49 -10.95 4.91
C LYS A 221 -20.67 -11.99 3.80
N LYS A 222 -21.18 -11.58 2.64
CA LYS A 222 -21.39 -12.46 1.47
C LYS A 222 -20.30 -12.32 0.42
N LEU A 223 -19.40 -11.35 0.57
CA LEU A 223 -18.21 -11.31 -0.28
C LEU A 223 -17.43 -12.61 -0.03
N PRO A 224 -16.90 -13.25 -1.09
CA PRO A 224 -16.12 -14.46 -0.93
C PRO A 224 -14.90 -14.14 -0.09
N GLU A 225 -14.85 -14.62 1.15
CA GLU A 225 -13.68 -14.54 2.02
C GLU A 225 -12.46 -14.95 1.21
N PHE A 226 -11.42 -14.10 1.18
CA PHE A 226 -10.10 -14.55 0.79
C PHE A 226 -9.74 -15.65 1.78
N ASP A 227 -9.74 -16.91 1.33
CA ASP A 227 -9.29 -18.02 2.16
C ASP A 227 -7.77 -18.13 1.97
N PRO A 228 -6.95 -17.80 2.98
CA PRO A 228 -5.53 -18.07 2.91
C PRO A 228 -5.23 -19.57 2.70
N ASP A 229 -6.17 -20.48 2.99
CA ASP A 229 -6.07 -21.91 2.70
C ASP A 229 -6.40 -22.26 1.22
N ASP A 230 -6.91 -21.34 0.39
CA ASP A 230 -7.05 -21.53 -1.07
C ASP A 230 -5.71 -21.36 -1.81
N CYS A 231 -4.66 -20.90 -1.11
CA CYS A 231 -3.26 -21.05 -1.51
C CYS A 231 -2.65 -22.20 -0.72
N ILE A 232 -2.40 -23.34 -1.37
CA ILE A 232 -1.81 -24.52 -0.69
C ILE A 232 -0.41 -24.21 -0.12
N TYR A 233 0.26 -23.17 -0.63
CA TYR A 233 1.56 -22.68 -0.18
C TYR A 233 1.57 -21.15 -0.10
N THR A 234 2.14 -20.60 0.97
CA THR A 234 2.40 -19.16 1.11
C THR A 234 3.83 -18.86 0.65
N PHE A 235 4.11 -17.61 0.25
CA PHE A 235 5.47 -17.20 -0.14
C PHE A 235 6.51 -17.37 0.99
N GLU A 236 6.07 -17.47 2.24
CA GLU A 236 6.92 -17.72 3.42
C GLU A 236 7.27 -19.21 3.62
N ASP A 237 6.53 -20.14 3.01
CA ASP A 237 6.75 -21.60 3.07
C ASP A 237 6.56 -22.23 1.67
N PRO A 238 7.56 -22.08 0.76
CA PRO A 238 7.45 -22.55 -0.62
C PRO A 238 7.42 -24.08 -0.71
N PRO A 239 6.76 -24.65 -1.73
CA PRO A 239 6.72 -26.10 -1.91
C PRO A 239 8.13 -26.67 -2.10
N GLY A 240 8.43 -27.76 -1.40
CA GLY A 240 9.68 -28.50 -1.59
C GLY A 240 9.69 -29.30 -2.90
N ASP A 241 10.85 -29.78 -3.33
CA ASP A 241 11.04 -30.50 -4.61
C ASP A 241 10.05 -31.66 -4.82
N ALA A 242 9.71 -32.39 -3.76
CA ALA A 242 8.77 -33.51 -3.82
C ALA A 242 7.32 -33.06 -4.09
N GLU A 243 6.96 -31.88 -3.63
CA GLU A 243 5.63 -31.29 -3.80
C GLU A 243 5.49 -30.69 -5.18
N VAL A 244 6.50 -29.94 -5.65
CA VAL A 244 6.59 -29.47 -7.04
C VAL A 244 6.48 -30.64 -8.01
N GLN A 245 7.18 -31.74 -7.76
CA GLN A 245 7.08 -32.94 -8.58
C GLN A 245 5.67 -33.54 -8.56
N ALA A 246 4.99 -33.56 -7.41
CA ALA A 246 3.62 -34.05 -7.31
C ALA A 246 2.63 -33.18 -8.11
N MET A 247 2.84 -31.87 -8.16
CA MET A 247 2.05 -30.95 -8.99
C MET A 247 2.26 -31.25 -10.48
N MET A 248 3.51 -31.42 -10.92
CA MET A 248 3.82 -31.80 -12.31
C MET A 248 3.19 -33.16 -12.68
N ASP A 249 3.27 -34.14 -11.78
CA ASP A 249 2.67 -35.46 -11.98
C ASP A 249 1.14 -35.37 -12.11
N ALA A 250 0.48 -34.47 -11.35
CA ALA A 250 -0.96 -34.23 -11.44
C ALA A 250 -1.36 -33.63 -12.79
N VAL A 251 -0.61 -32.64 -13.29
CA VAL A 251 -0.80 -32.06 -14.63
C VAL A 251 -0.63 -33.14 -15.70
N CYS A 252 0.46 -33.91 -15.63
CA CYS A 252 0.76 -34.97 -16.60
C CYS A 252 -0.30 -36.07 -16.60
N ALA A 253 -0.83 -36.43 -15.43
CA ALA A 253 -1.89 -37.43 -15.30
C ALA A 253 -3.21 -36.98 -15.93
N ASP A 254 -3.52 -35.68 -15.90
CA ASP A 254 -4.78 -35.17 -16.42
C ASP A 254 -4.70 -34.77 -17.91
N ILE A 255 -3.73 -33.94 -18.30
CA ILE A 255 -3.63 -33.32 -19.65
C ILE A 255 -2.27 -33.52 -20.33
N GLY A 256 -1.41 -34.41 -19.81
CA GLY A 256 -0.06 -34.65 -20.33
C GLY A 256 -0.01 -34.95 -21.84
N PRO A 257 -0.80 -35.90 -22.37
CA PRO A 257 -0.80 -36.21 -23.81
C PRO A 257 -1.17 -35.02 -24.70
N GLU A 258 -2.09 -34.17 -24.25
CA GLU A 258 -2.51 -32.98 -24.98
C GLU A 258 -1.44 -31.88 -24.94
N ILE A 259 -0.74 -31.73 -23.81
CA ILE A 259 0.44 -30.84 -23.70
C ILE A 259 1.55 -31.31 -24.64
N GLU A 260 1.89 -32.61 -24.65
CA GLU A 260 2.92 -33.15 -25.54
C GLU A 260 2.58 -32.93 -27.03
N ALA A 261 1.31 -33.13 -27.40
CA ALA A 261 0.83 -32.88 -28.75
C ALA A 261 0.96 -31.38 -29.12
N PHE A 262 0.55 -30.49 -28.23
CA PHE A 262 0.70 -29.04 -28.43
C PHE A 262 2.17 -28.63 -28.62
N ILE A 263 3.08 -29.14 -27.79
CA ILE A 263 4.52 -28.85 -27.90
C ILE A 263 5.07 -29.34 -29.25
N ALA A 264 4.66 -30.53 -29.70
CA ALA A 264 5.10 -31.06 -30.99
C ALA A 264 4.62 -30.19 -32.17
N ASP A 265 3.38 -29.70 -32.10
CA ASP A 265 2.82 -28.78 -33.10
C ASP A 265 3.55 -27.42 -33.09
N GLU A 266 3.86 -26.87 -31.91
CA GLU A 266 4.64 -25.64 -31.78
C GLU A 266 6.07 -25.80 -32.33
N ARG A 267 6.74 -26.93 -32.06
CA ARG A 267 8.06 -27.24 -32.66
C ARG A 267 7.99 -27.33 -34.18
N ALA A 268 6.94 -27.96 -34.71
CA ALA A 268 6.76 -28.09 -36.15
C ALA A 268 6.47 -26.75 -36.85
N ALA A 269 5.72 -25.87 -36.19
CA ALA A 269 5.30 -24.58 -36.74
C ALA A 269 6.37 -23.48 -36.59
N HIS A 270 7.05 -23.45 -35.44
CA HIS A 270 7.89 -22.31 -35.02
C HIS A 270 9.36 -22.69 -34.79
N GLY A 271 9.70 -23.99 -34.84
CA GLY A 271 11.06 -24.50 -34.64
C GLY A 271 11.33 -24.90 -33.20
N GLU A 272 12.47 -25.55 -32.99
CA GLU A 272 12.81 -26.22 -31.72
C GLU A 272 12.81 -25.26 -30.52
N PHE A 273 13.36 -24.05 -30.70
CA PHE A 273 13.43 -23.03 -29.65
C PHE A 273 12.04 -22.62 -29.13
N TYR A 274 11.14 -22.21 -30.02
CA TYR A 274 9.80 -21.77 -29.63
C TYR A 274 8.92 -22.91 -29.13
N GLY A 275 9.14 -24.14 -29.61
CA GLY A 275 8.45 -25.29 -29.06
C GLY A 275 8.92 -25.68 -27.66
N ALA A 276 10.22 -25.52 -27.33
CA ALA A 276 10.71 -25.66 -25.97
C ALA A 276 10.12 -24.57 -25.05
N LEU A 277 10.17 -23.31 -25.49
CA LEU A 277 9.58 -22.17 -24.79
C LEU A 277 8.08 -22.38 -24.52
N ALA A 278 7.34 -22.91 -25.49
CA ALA A 278 5.93 -23.21 -25.34
C ALA A 278 5.67 -24.31 -24.30
N GLY A 279 6.53 -25.34 -24.25
CA GLY A 279 6.43 -26.41 -23.26
C GLY A 279 6.64 -25.92 -21.83
N GLU A 280 7.67 -25.11 -21.61
CA GLU A 280 7.96 -24.51 -20.30
C GLU A 280 6.82 -23.60 -19.85
N THR A 281 6.40 -22.67 -20.70
CA THR A 281 5.32 -21.71 -20.41
C THR A 281 4.01 -22.41 -20.03
N VAL A 282 3.61 -23.42 -20.80
CA VAL A 282 2.36 -24.15 -20.54
C VAL A 282 2.46 -25.00 -19.29
N MET A 283 3.58 -25.70 -19.09
CA MET A 283 3.76 -26.56 -17.93
C MET A 283 3.74 -25.72 -16.65
N GLU A 284 4.45 -24.61 -16.61
CA GLU A 284 4.48 -23.69 -15.48
C GLU A 284 3.08 -23.17 -15.13
N PHE A 285 2.34 -22.67 -16.12
CA PHE A 285 0.98 -22.18 -15.92
C PHE A 285 0.03 -23.29 -15.42
N CYS A 286 0.17 -24.52 -15.93
CA CYS A 286 -0.60 -25.66 -15.46
C CYS A 286 -0.21 -26.07 -14.03
N VAL A 287 1.07 -25.98 -13.65
CA VAL A 287 1.53 -26.28 -12.29
C VAL A 287 0.95 -25.29 -11.29
N PHE A 288 0.87 -23.99 -11.60
CA PHE A 288 0.24 -23.03 -10.70
C PHE A 288 -1.25 -23.29 -10.51
N THR A 289 -1.98 -23.52 -11.60
CA THR A 289 -3.42 -23.78 -11.54
C THR A 289 -3.77 -25.11 -10.86
N TYR A 290 -3.05 -26.20 -11.16
CA TYR A 290 -3.30 -27.52 -10.55
C TYR A 290 -2.71 -27.63 -9.15
N GLY A 291 -1.52 -27.08 -8.94
CA GLY A 291 -0.71 -27.30 -7.76
C GLY A 291 -0.89 -26.25 -6.68
N LEU A 292 -0.88 -24.96 -7.02
CA LEU A 292 -1.09 -23.89 -6.04
C LEU A 292 -2.57 -23.64 -5.78
N ARG A 293 -3.40 -23.72 -6.82
CA ARG A 293 -4.84 -23.40 -6.75
C ARG A 293 -5.74 -24.64 -6.69
N GLY A 294 -5.18 -25.84 -6.84
CA GLY A 294 -5.92 -27.10 -6.74
C GLY A 294 -7.01 -27.30 -7.80
N LYS A 295 -6.97 -26.58 -8.93
CA LYS A 295 -8.01 -26.61 -9.97
C LYS A 295 -7.56 -27.37 -11.20
N THR A 296 -8.38 -28.33 -11.62
CA THR A 296 -8.18 -29.01 -12.91
C THR A 296 -8.58 -28.09 -14.07
N ILE A 297 -8.13 -28.39 -15.30
CA ILE A 297 -8.42 -27.58 -16.49
C ILE A 297 -9.92 -27.34 -16.75
N ARG A 298 -10.79 -28.22 -16.24
CA ARG A 298 -12.25 -28.10 -16.39
C ARG A 298 -12.87 -27.06 -15.46
N GLU A 299 -12.13 -26.67 -14.44
CA GLU A 299 -12.54 -25.73 -13.39
C GLU A 299 -11.94 -24.33 -13.64
N TRP A 300 -11.19 -24.15 -14.73
CA TRP A 300 -10.57 -22.87 -15.05
C TRP A 300 -11.62 -21.85 -15.49
N ASP A 301 -11.63 -20.73 -14.78
CA ASP A 301 -12.43 -19.55 -15.08
C ASP A 301 -11.54 -18.32 -15.33
N ALA A 302 -12.18 -17.22 -15.71
CA ALA A 302 -11.52 -15.96 -16.02
C ALA A 302 -10.61 -15.48 -14.87
N ARG A 303 -11.10 -15.56 -13.64
CA ARG A 303 -10.40 -15.11 -12.44
C ARG A 303 -9.12 -15.91 -12.22
N LEU A 304 -9.24 -17.24 -12.17
CA LEU A 304 -8.09 -18.13 -11.97
C LEU A 304 -6.99 -17.87 -13.00
N VAL A 305 -7.37 -17.77 -14.28
CA VAL A 305 -6.42 -17.57 -15.38
C VAL A 305 -5.74 -16.20 -15.34
N ARG A 306 -6.47 -15.14 -14.96
CA ARG A 306 -5.90 -13.80 -14.78
C ARG A 306 -4.92 -13.76 -13.62
N THR A 307 -5.33 -14.26 -12.47
CA THR A 307 -4.52 -14.33 -11.24
C THR A 307 -3.24 -15.10 -11.53
N CYS A 308 -3.34 -16.35 -12.00
CA CYS A 308 -2.18 -17.19 -12.36
C CYS A 308 -1.18 -16.51 -13.31
N LEU A 309 -1.66 -15.63 -14.20
CA LEU A 309 -0.79 -14.86 -15.07
C LEU A 309 -0.08 -13.70 -14.34
N ILE A 310 -0.82 -12.88 -13.58
CA ILE A 310 -0.32 -11.62 -13.00
C ILE A 310 0.40 -11.84 -11.67
N GLU A 311 -0.08 -12.75 -10.83
CA GLU A 311 0.42 -12.95 -9.47
C GLU A 311 1.48 -14.06 -9.40
N GLU A 312 1.36 -15.12 -10.21
CA GLU A 312 2.28 -16.26 -10.15
C GLU A 312 3.29 -16.24 -11.31
N MET A 313 2.82 -16.29 -12.57
CA MET A 313 3.73 -16.26 -13.72
C MET A 313 4.55 -14.96 -13.77
N ALA A 314 4.01 -13.82 -13.36
CA ALA A 314 4.78 -12.59 -13.34
C ALA A 314 5.95 -12.63 -12.35
N GLN A 315 5.88 -13.47 -11.31
CA GLN A 315 6.95 -13.60 -10.31
C GLN A 315 8.09 -14.50 -10.77
N ASN A 316 7.96 -15.10 -11.96
CA ASN A 316 8.99 -15.94 -12.53
C ASN A 316 10.33 -15.16 -12.65
N PRO A 317 11.40 -15.62 -11.99
CA PRO A 317 12.55 -14.80 -11.66
C PRO A 317 13.32 -14.27 -12.87
N ILE A 318 13.57 -15.06 -13.93
CA ILE A 318 14.22 -14.60 -15.17
C ILE A 318 13.90 -15.53 -16.35
N PHE A 319 13.35 -15.00 -17.45
CA PHE A 319 13.31 -15.66 -18.76
C PHE A 319 13.78 -14.69 -19.86
N PRO A 320 14.18 -15.19 -21.06
CA PRO A 320 14.62 -14.35 -22.18
C PRO A 320 13.57 -13.30 -22.54
N GLU A 321 13.96 -12.16 -23.13
CA GLU A 321 13.00 -11.14 -23.62
C GLU A 321 11.91 -11.76 -24.51
N GLU A 322 12.28 -12.80 -25.25
CA GLU A 322 11.39 -13.60 -26.09
C GLU A 322 10.26 -14.27 -25.30
N TRP A 323 10.45 -14.67 -24.04
CA TRP A 323 9.38 -15.25 -23.22
C TRP A 323 8.33 -14.20 -22.88
N LEU A 324 8.75 -13.03 -22.41
CA LEU A 324 7.83 -11.94 -22.04
C LEU A 324 6.97 -11.53 -23.24
N GLU A 325 7.53 -11.59 -24.44
CA GLU A 325 6.80 -11.33 -25.68
C GLU A 325 5.84 -12.44 -26.09
N ASN A 326 6.12 -13.69 -25.74
CA ASN A 326 5.43 -14.86 -26.28
C ASN A 326 4.57 -15.63 -25.27
N ALA A 327 4.68 -15.40 -23.96
CA ALA A 327 3.97 -16.14 -22.93
C ALA A 327 2.44 -16.11 -23.14
N VAL A 328 1.83 -14.93 -23.18
CA VAL A 328 0.39 -14.78 -23.43
C VAL A 328 -0.02 -15.33 -24.81
N PRO A 329 0.68 -15.02 -25.92
CA PRO A 329 0.40 -15.65 -27.21
C PRO A 329 0.45 -17.19 -27.20
N ILE A 330 1.40 -17.80 -26.51
CA ILE A 330 1.53 -19.25 -26.35
C ILE A 330 0.34 -19.80 -25.58
N LEU A 331 0.00 -19.21 -24.43
CA LEU A 331 -1.13 -19.64 -23.61
C LEU A 331 -2.45 -19.54 -24.38
N CYS A 332 -2.64 -18.49 -25.20
CA CYS A 332 -3.82 -18.37 -26.05
C CYS A 332 -3.94 -19.51 -27.07
N ARG A 333 -2.82 -19.93 -27.69
CA ARG A 333 -2.81 -21.07 -28.61
C ARG A 333 -3.05 -22.38 -27.88
N PHE A 334 -2.47 -22.54 -26.70
CA PHE A 334 -2.69 -23.70 -25.84
C PHE A 334 -4.17 -23.85 -25.46
N LEU A 335 -4.83 -22.80 -24.97
CA LEU A 335 -6.27 -22.86 -24.64
C LEU A 335 -7.14 -23.23 -25.84
N SER A 336 -6.80 -22.71 -27.03
CA SER A 336 -7.49 -23.07 -28.28
C SER A 336 -7.30 -24.57 -28.61
N SER A 337 -6.11 -25.12 -28.37
CA SER A 337 -5.80 -26.54 -28.54
C SER A 337 -6.60 -27.40 -27.53
N MET A 338 -6.67 -26.98 -26.28
CA MET A 338 -7.42 -27.67 -25.22
C MET A 338 -8.93 -27.71 -25.50
N GLU A 339 -9.50 -26.64 -26.06
CA GLU A 339 -10.90 -26.63 -26.52
C GLU A 339 -11.11 -27.57 -27.72
N ALA A 340 -10.19 -27.57 -28.68
CA ALA A 340 -10.25 -28.50 -29.81
C ALA A 340 -10.16 -29.96 -29.39
N ALA A 341 -9.41 -30.25 -28.32
CA ALA A 341 -9.31 -31.56 -27.68
C ALA A 341 -10.52 -31.90 -26.77
N GLY A 342 -11.45 -30.96 -26.56
CA GLY A 342 -12.63 -31.15 -25.71
C GLY A 342 -12.35 -31.14 -24.21
N ARG A 343 -11.19 -30.60 -23.80
CA ARG A 343 -10.79 -30.47 -22.39
C ARG A 343 -11.34 -29.22 -21.71
N LEU A 344 -11.66 -28.21 -22.52
CA LEU A 344 -12.09 -26.88 -22.13
C LEU A 344 -13.31 -26.45 -22.97
N GLN A 345 -14.22 -25.65 -22.42
CA GLN A 345 -15.43 -25.18 -23.14
C GLN A 345 -15.54 -23.65 -23.23
N ASN A 346 -14.71 -22.92 -22.50
CA ASN A 346 -14.71 -21.48 -22.34
C ASN A 346 -13.41 -20.84 -22.85
N ALA A 347 -12.70 -21.46 -23.81
CA ALA A 347 -11.40 -20.96 -24.25
C ALA A 347 -11.48 -19.53 -24.80
N ALA A 348 -12.54 -19.18 -25.52
CA ALA A 348 -12.73 -17.82 -26.04
C ALA A 348 -12.78 -16.74 -24.93
N GLU A 349 -13.38 -17.06 -23.78
CA GLU A 349 -13.44 -16.18 -22.61
C GLU A 349 -12.06 -16.06 -21.96
N LEU A 350 -11.41 -17.19 -21.67
CA LEU A 350 -10.09 -17.22 -21.04
C LEU A 350 -9.01 -16.53 -21.90
N ILE A 351 -9.08 -16.68 -23.22
CA ILE A 351 -8.20 -15.99 -24.17
C ILE A 351 -8.40 -14.48 -24.15
N ALA A 352 -9.65 -14.01 -24.02
CA ALA A 352 -9.93 -12.58 -23.94
C ALA A 352 -9.31 -11.99 -22.67
N VAL A 353 -9.44 -12.70 -21.55
CA VAL A 353 -8.88 -12.32 -20.25
C VAL A 353 -7.35 -12.27 -20.28
N LEU A 354 -6.69 -13.30 -20.83
CA LEU A 354 -5.22 -13.30 -20.95
C LEU A 354 -4.69 -12.11 -21.74
N LYS A 355 -5.37 -11.74 -22.83
CA LYS A 355 -4.99 -10.59 -23.67
C LYS A 355 -5.22 -9.26 -22.96
N GLU A 356 -6.29 -9.16 -22.19
CA GLU A 356 -6.58 -7.97 -21.38
C GLU A 356 -5.56 -7.81 -20.25
N ALA A 357 -5.16 -8.91 -19.62
CA ALA A 357 -4.21 -8.96 -18.53
C ALA A 357 -2.74 -8.77 -18.97
N GLU A 358 -2.43 -8.98 -20.25
CA GLU A 358 -1.06 -8.96 -20.79
C GLU A 358 -0.25 -7.69 -20.43
N PRO A 359 -0.79 -6.45 -20.51
CA PRO A 359 -0.03 -5.26 -20.11
C PRO A 359 0.31 -5.24 -18.62
N ALA A 360 -0.63 -5.66 -17.76
CA ALA A 360 -0.44 -5.71 -16.31
C ALA A 360 0.58 -6.80 -15.95
N PHE A 361 0.47 -7.98 -16.56
CA PHE A 361 1.46 -9.04 -16.46
C PHE A 361 2.86 -8.54 -16.85
N ARG A 362 3.00 -7.84 -17.97
CA ARG A 362 4.30 -7.31 -18.41
C ARG A 362 4.87 -6.29 -17.43
N ALA A 363 4.03 -5.40 -16.90
CA ALA A 363 4.43 -4.43 -15.89
C ALA A 363 4.88 -5.10 -14.59
N ALA A 364 4.11 -6.07 -14.08
CA ALA A 364 4.46 -6.85 -12.89
C ALA A 364 5.75 -7.66 -13.11
N ALA A 365 5.89 -8.33 -14.25
CA ALA A 365 7.04 -9.17 -14.58
C ALA A 365 8.34 -8.38 -14.72
N THR A 366 8.26 -7.09 -15.04
CA THR A 366 9.40 -6.16 -15.20
C THR A 366 9.52 -5.13 -14.06
N SER A 367 8.72 -5.26 -13.00
CA SER A 367 8.71 -4.31 -11.88
C SER A 367 10.08 -4.29 -11.17
N PRO A 368 10.68 -3.11 -10.92
CA PRO A 368 11.90 -2.99 -10.13
C PRO A 368 11.79 -3.58 -8.71
N GLU A 369 10.58 -3.65 -8.16
CA GLU A 369 10.31 -4.19 -6.81
C GLU A 369 10.44 -5.71 -6.77
N LYS A 370 9.98 -6.40 -7.81
CA LYS A 370 10.16 -7.86 -7.98
C LYS A 370 11.64 -8.25 -7.94
N TYR A 371 12.49 -7.54 -8.69
CA TYR A 371 13.93 -7.82 -8.71
C TYR A 371 14.60 -7.52 -7.37
N ARG A 372 14.11 -6.51 -6.65
CA ARG A 372 14.57 -6.16 -5.30
C ARG A 372 14.26 -7.28 -4.31
N ASP A 373 13.02 -7.76 -4.31
CA ASP A 373 12.57 -8.85 -3.44
C ASP A 373 13.27 -10.18 -3.76
N LEU A 374 13.38 -10.54 -5.04
CA LEU A 374 14.12 -11.72 -5.50
C LEU A 374 15.61 -11.66 -5.08
N SER A 375 16.26 -10.50 -5.25
CA SER A 375 17.66 -10.31 -4.86
C SER A 375 17.87 -10.44 -3.35
N GLY A 376 16.94 -9.92 -2.54
CA GLY A 376 16.95 -10.08 -1.09
C GLY A 376 16.79 -11.53 -0.66
N ARG A 377 15.91 -12.29 -1.32
CA ARG A 377 15.68 -13.72 -1.05
C ARG A 377 16.88 -14.59 -1.42
N ILE A 378 17.46 -14.41 -2.61
CA ILE A 378 18.66 -15.15 -3.03
C ILE A 378 19.83 -14.85 -2.09
N PHE A 379 19.98 -13.58 -1.68
CA PHE A 379 20.99 -13.17 -0.72
C PHE A 379 20.78 -13.84 0.65
N GLN A 380 19.54 -13.91 1.14
CA GLN A 380 19.23 -14.60 2.39
C GLN A 380 19.51 -16.11 2.31
N ARG A 381 19.15 -16.78 1.20
CA ARG A 381 19.49 -18.20 0.98
C ARG A 381 20.99 -18.44 0.92
N ALA A 382 21.76 -17.50 0.39
CA ALA A 382 23.22 -17.58 0.38
C ALA A 382 23.76 -17.58 1.82
N LEU A 383 23.25 -16.68 2.68
CA LEU A 383 23.61 -16.63 4.10
C LEU A 383 23.25 -17.93 4.82
N ASP A 384 22.05 -18.46 4.59
CA ASP A 384 21.58 -19.71 5.22
C ASP A 384 22.38 -20.94 4.75
N ALA A 385 22.83 -20.94 3.50
CA ALA A 385 23.75 -21.94 2.95
C ALA A 385 25.20 -21.77 3.43
N GLY A 386 25.49 -20.77 4.26
CA GLY A 386 26.81 -20.48 4.80
C GLY A 386 27.78 -19.88 3.79
N VAL A 387 27.26 -19.30 2.71
CA VAL A 387 28.07 -18.51 1.76
C VAL A 387 28.48 -17.22 2.47
N ASP A 388 29.79 -16.96 2.48
CA ASP A 388 30.31 -15.72 3.07
C ASP A 388 29.88 -14.54 2.18
N PRO A 389 29.06 -13.59 2.69
CA PRO A 389 28.63 -12.44 1.91
C PRO A 389 29.79 -11.50 1.53
N GLU A 390 30.95 -11.63 2.20
CA GLU A 390 32.18 -10.89 1.87
C GLU A 390 33.04 -11.63 0.81
N ASP A 391 32.75 -12.91 0.50
CA ASP A 391 33.36 -13.65 -0.61
C ASP A 391 32.50 -13.49 -1.87
N GLU A 392 32.73 -12.37 -2.56
CA GLU A 392 32.01 -11.96 -3.78
C GLU A 392 31.96 -13.06 -4.85
N ARG A 393 32.99 -13.89 -4.97
CA ARG A 393 33.03 -14.96 -5.96
C ARG A 393 32.15 -16.13 -5.56
N ALA A 394 32.15 -16.48 -4.28
CA ALA A 394 31.25 -17.51 -3.76
C ALA A 394 29.78 -17.06 -3.83
N LEU A 395 29.51 -15.79 -3.49
CA LEU A 395 28.18 -15.20 -3.56
C LEU A 395 27.67 -15.10 -4.99
N MET A 396 28.46 -14.61 -5.95
CA MET A 396 28.05 -14.53 -7.35
C MET A 396 27.83 -15.90 -7.98
N ASN A 397 28.67 -16.90 -7.66
CA ASN A 397 28.45 -18.27 -8.11
C ASN A 397 27.16 -18.87 -7.52
N PHE A 398 26.85 -18.56 -6.27
CA PHE A 398 25.61 -19.00 -5.62
C PHE A 398 24.40 -18.34 -6.26
N VAL A 399 24.42 -17.02 -6.45
CA VAL A 399 23.36 -16.24 -7.11
C VAL A 399 23.11 -16.75 -8.53
N GLN A 400 24.17 -16.96 -9.33
CA GLN A 400 24.04 -17.51 -10.68
C GLN A 400 23.42 -18.91 -10.67
N ARG A 401 23.86 -19.78 -9.76
CA ARG A 401 23.31 -21.14 -9.65
C ARG A 401 21.85 -21.12 -9.22
N GLU A 402 21.49 -20.30 -8.24
CA GLU A 402 20.12 -20.16 -7.76
C GLU A 402 19.21 -19.60 -8.86
N VAL A 403 19.66 -18.59 -9.61
CA VAL A 403 18.92 -18.04 -10.75
C VAL A 403 18.67 -19.10 -11.82
N VAL A 404 19.65 -19.95 -12.12
CA VAL A 404 19.51 -21.04 -13.10
C VAL A 404 18.53 -22.11 -12.61
N VAL A 405 18.62 -22.50 -11.33
CA VAL A 405 17.68 -23.44 -10.70
C VAL A 405 16.27 -22.87 -10.70
N MET A 406 16.11 -21.60 -10.34
CA MET A 406 14.81 -20.92 -10.29
C MET A 406 14.20 -20.73 -11.68
N ALA A 407 15.01 -20.67 -12.73
CA ALA A 407 14.54 -20.67 -14.12
C ALA A 407 14.19 -22.07 -14.66
N GLY A 408 14.22 -23.11 -13.81
CA GLY A 408 13.92 -24.50 -14.20
C GLY A 408 14.97 -25.14 -15.11
N MET A 409 16.16 -24.53 -15.21
CA MET A 409 17.24 -24.98 -16.07
C MET A 409 18.25 -25.83 -15.30
N ASP A 410 18.99 -26.72 -15.98
CA ASP A 410 20.00 -27.56 -15.34
C ASP A 410 21.20 -26.69 -14.89
N PRO A 411 21.44 -26.56 -13.56
CA PRO A 411 22.54 -25.76 -13.03
C PRO A 411 23.92 -26.33 -13.32
N ASP A 412 24.02 -27.55 -13.83
CA ASP A 412 25.26 -28.20 -14.20
C ASP A 412 25.47 -28.27 -15.74
N ASP A 413 24.60 -27.64 -16.55
CA ASP A 413 24.77 -27.52 -18.01
C ASP A 413 25.87 -26.52 -18.38
N ALA A 414 27.01 -27.05 -18.85
CA ALA A 414 28.19 -26.26 -19.16
C ALA A 414 28.00 -25.22 -20.29
N ASP A 415 27.14 -25.49 -21.28
CA ASP A 415 26.90 -24.57 -22.40
C ASP A 415 25.99 -23.40 -21.99
N LEU A 416 25.09 -23.64 -21.03
CA LEU A 416 24.21 -22.62 -20.45
C LEU A 416 24.97 -21.71 -19.48
N ILE A 417 25.82 -22.29 -18.62
CA ILE A 417 26.68 -21.56 -17.68
C ILE A 417 27.62 -20.60 -18.45
N GLU A 418 28.23 -21.04 -19.56
CA GLU A 418 29.12 -20.20 -20.36
C GLU A 418 28.38 -19.02 -21.03
N LYS A 419 27.12 -19.20 -21.44
CA LYS A 419 26.28 -18.13 -22.01
C LYS A 419 25.81 -17.12 -20.98
N ILE A 420 25.42 -17.59 -19.79
CA ILE A 420 25.00 -16.73 -18.68
C ILE A 420 26.18 -15.91 -18.18
N GLU A 421 27.36 -16.52 -18.06
CA GLU A 421 28.61 -15.80 -17.76
C GLU A 421 28.93 -14.70 -18.78
N TYR A 422 28.55 -14.88 -20.05
CA TYR A 422 28.78 -13.91 -21.12
C TYR A 422 27.79 -12.74 -21.04
N LEU A 423 26.52 -13.01 -20.73
CA LEU A 423 25.47 -12.00 -20.52
C LEU A 423 25.81 -11.05 -19.36
N PHE A 424 26.35 -11.57 -18.25
CA PHE A 424 26.77 -10.75 -17.11
C PHE A 424 28.14 -10.05 -17.30
N LYS A 425 28.86 -10.31 -18.40
CA LYS A 425 30.15 -9.65 -18.72
C LYS A 425 30.00 -8.40 -19.59
N ASP A 426 28.92 -8.29 -20.38
CA ASP A 426 28.80 -7.24 -21.40
C ASP A 426 28.24 -5.90 -20.91
N ASP A 427 27.67 -5.82 -19.68
CA ASP A 427 27.23 -4.55 -19.07
C ASP A 427 28.33 -3.83 -18.25
N GLY A 428 29.58 -4.24 -18.38
CA GLY A 428 30.73 -3.35 -18.10
C GLY A 428 31.05 -3.06 -16.63
N ILE A 429 30.68 -3.92 -15.68
CA ILE A 429 31.16 -3.83 -14.29
C ILE A 429 31.68 -5.20 -13.85
N ALA A 430 33.01 -5.33 -13.76
CA ALA A 430 33.64 -6.44 -13.05
C ALA A 430 33.52 -6.19 -11.53
N PRO A 431 33.23 -7.20 -10.69
CA PRO A 431 32.93 -6.96 -9.28
C PRO A 431 34.20 -6.67 -8.48
N ASN A 432 34.21 -5.53 -7.78
CA ASN A 432 34.95 -5.33 -6.54
C ASN A 432 33.93 -4.80 -5.50
N SER A 433 34.04 -5.24 -4.25
CA SER A 433 33.28 -4.93 -3.01
C SER A 433 32.75 -3.51 -2.79
N GLY A 434 33.21 -2.51 -3.55
CA GLY A 434 32.66 -1.16 -3.54
C GLY A 434 31.36 -1.00 -4.33
N ASP A 435 31.04 -1.90 -5.27
CA ASP A 435 30.02 -1.63 -6.30
C ASP A 435 28.57 -1.91 -5.87
N LEU A 436 28.27 -2.93 -5.06
CA LEU A 436 26.87 -3.23 -4.68
C LEU A 436 26.23 -2.09 -3.87
N ARG A 437 27.00 -1.49 -2.97
CA ARG A 437 26.54 -0.39 -2.13
C ARG A 437 26.44 0.93 -2.87
N VAL A 438 27.34 1.12 -3.84
CA VAL A 438 27.28 2.23 -4.78
C VAL A 438 26.05 2.11 -5.67
N SER A 439 25.74 0.90 -6.16
CA SER A 439 24.54 0.60 -6.92
C SER A 439 23.26 0.83 -6.11
N ALA A 440 23.21 0.41 -4.84
CA ALA A 440 22.05 0.67 -3.96
C ALA A 440 21.79 2.18 -3.78
N ILE A 441 22.84 2.98 -3.57
CA ILE A 441 22.73 4.44 -3.44
C ILE A 441 22.29 5.09 -4.76
N LEU A 442 22.83 4.63 -5.90
CA LEU A 442 22.43 5.13 -7.23
C LEU A 442 20.96 4.83 -7.52
N PHE A 443 20.54 3.59 -7.28
CA PHE A 443 19.18 3.13 -7.48
C PHE A 443 18.17 3.98 -6.69
N ARG A 444 18.44 4.21 -5.41
CA ARG A 444 17.60 5.07 -4.54
C ARG A 444 17.60 6.54 -4.97
N CYS A 445 18.70 7.04 -5.54
CA CYS A 445 18.73 8.36 -6.15
C CYS A 445 17.85 8.44 -7.40
N GLU A 446 17.90 7.43 -8.27
CA GLU A 446 17.11 7.37 -9.50
C GLU A 446 15.60 7.28 -9.22
N GLU A 447 15.21 6.48 -8.22
CA GLU A 447 13.82 6.34 -7.76
C GLU A 447 13.21 7.69 -7.35
N PHE A 448 13.95 8.49 -6.56
CA PHE A 448 13.50 9.85 -6.24
C PHE A 448 13.49 10.75 -7.48
N CYS A 449 14.52 10.67 -8.32
CA CYS A 449 14.67 11.56 -9.48
C CYS A 449 13.61 11.30 -10.57
N ALA A 450 13.03 10.10 -10.64
CA ALA A 450 11.91 9.78 -11.53
C ALA A 450 10.67 10.68 -11.27
N ARG A 451 10.57 11.27 -10.07
CA ARG A 451 9.50 12.19 -9.67
C ARG A 451 9.76 13.64 -10.11
N LEU A 452 10.96 13.95 -10.61
CA LEU A 452 11.35 15.30 -11.01
C LEU A 452 11.13 15.53 -12.50
N GLU A 453 10.68 16.73 -12.87
CA GLU A 453 10.56 17.15 -14.27
C GLU A 453 11.94 17.34 -14.95
N ASP A 454 13.01 17.51 -14.17
CA ASP A 454 14.38 17.73 -14.66
C ASP A 454 15.15 16.40 -14.81
N GLY A 455 15.16 15.86 -16.03
CA GLY A 455 15.87 14.62 -16.38
C GLY A 455 17.40 14.71 -16.32
N THR A 456 18.00 15.86 -15.96
CA THR A 456 19.46 16.00 -15.81
C THR A 456 19.95 15.63 -14.40
N ILE A 457 19.04 15.51 -13.43
CA ILE A 457 19.38 15.21 -12.03
C ILE A 457 19.95 13.79 -11.84
N PRO A 458 19.39 12.71 -12.44
CA PRO A 458 19.97 11.36 -12.32
C PRO A 458 21.45 11.29 -12.72
N GLY A 459 21.80 11.88 -13.87
CA GLY A 459 23.19 11.91 -14.34
C GLY A 459 24.13 12.69 -13.41
N ARG A 460 23.62 13.68 -12.66
CA ARG A 460 24.39 14.41 -11.64
C ARG A 460 24.55 13.62 -10.35
N CYS A 461 23.51 12.90 -9.94
CA CYS A 461 23.61 11.94 -8.84
C CYS A 461 24.69 10.88 -9.15
N GLY A 462 24.67 10.35 -10.37
CA GLY A 462 25.70 9.45 -10.91
C GLY A 462 27.13 10.00 -10.78
N ALA A 463 27.35 11.24 -11.23
CA ALA A 463 28.65 11.88 -11.12
C ALA A 463 29.11 12.07 -9.65
N ILE A 464 28.22 12.53 -8.77
CA ILE A 464 28.53 12.72 -7.34
C ILE A 464 28.88 11.39 -6.67
N VAL A 465 28.12 10.34 -6.94
CA VAL A 465 28.37 9.01 -6.36
C VAL A 465 29.66 8.41 -6.90
N GLY A 466 29.94 8.56 -8.20
CA GLY A 466 31.22 8.15 -8.81
C GLY A 466 32.42 8.83 -8.14
N ASP A 467 32.36 10.14 -7.90
CA ASP A 467 33.41 10.89 -7.20
C ASP A 467 33.59 10.41 -5.75
N LEU A 468 32.50 10.07 -5.05
CA LEU A 468 32.54 9.57 -3.69
C LEU A 468 33.06 8.13 -3.61
N ALA A 469 32.71 7.27 -4.57
CA ALA A 469 33.19 5.90 -4.68
C ALA A 469 34.70 5.85 -4.96
N ALA A 470 35.19 6.76 -5.81
CA ALA A 470 36.61 6.88 -6.14
C ALA A 470 37.46 7.56 -5.02
N HIS A 471 36.82 8.14 -4.00
CA HIS A 471 37.53 8.90 -2.98
C HIS A 471 38.34 7.97 -2.02
N PRO A 472 39.63 8.23 -1.74
CA PRO A 472 40.50 7.33 -0.96
C PRO A 472 40.02 6.98 0.45
N ALA A 473 39.20 7.86 1.04
CA ALA A 473 38.60 7.63 2.36
C ALA A 473 37.34 6.73 2.34
N ALA A 474 36.94 6.22 1.16
CA ALA A 474 35.79 5.36 0.93
C ALA A 474 34.53 5.80 1.73
N PRO A 475 34.04 7.04 1.57
CA PRO A 475 32.94 7.55 2.39
C PRO A 475 31.66 6.73 2.27
N LEU A 476 31.43 6.07 1.14
CA LEU A 476 30.25 5.25 0.86
C LEU A 476 30.31 3.85 1.49
N SER A 477 31.47 3.40 1.98
CA SER A 477 31.60 2.09 2.64
C SER A 477 31.03 2.07 4.08
N ARG A 478 30.45 3.18 4.55
CA ARG A 478 29.88 3.29 5.90
C ARG A 478 28.75 4.31 6.02
N GLY A 479 27.90 4.10 7.02
CA GLY A 479 26.72 4.93 7.30
C GLY A 479 25.48 4.45 6.57
N ASP A 480 24.38 5.15 6.78
CA ASP A 480 23.08 4.79 6.22
C ASP A 480 22.96 5.13 4.72
N GLU A 481 22.36 4.23 3.94
CA GLU A 481 22.27 4.29 2.47
C GLU A 481 21.20 5.28 2.00
N ASP A 482 20.04 5.32 2.66
CA ASP A 482 19.00 6.31 2.38
C ASP A 482 19.47 7.72 2.71
N LEU A 483 20.23 7.88 3.80
CA LEU A 483 20.84 9.16 4.17
C LEU A 483 21.90 9.60 3.16
N TRP A 484 22.66 8.68 2.57
CA TRP A 484 23.58 9.00 1.47
C TRP A 484 22.81 9.38 0.20
N SER A 485 21.78 8.62 -0.16
CA SER A 485 20.93 8.86 -1.33
C SER A 485 20.23 10.22 -1.26
N ALA A 486 19.57 10.50 -0.13
CA ALA A 486 18.96 11.80 0.16
C ALA A 486 19.95 12.96 0.06
N ALA A 487 21.19 12.77 0.56
CA ALA A 487 22.22 13.79 0.51
C ALA A 487 22.77 14.04 -0.90
N VAL A 488 22.90 12.99 -1.71
CA VAL A 488 23.33 13.06 -3.12
C VAL A 488 22.27 13.80 -3.94
N VAL A 489 21.01 13.37 -3.86
CA VAL A 489 19.88 14.01 -4.55
C VAL A 489 19.75 15.48 -4.16
N TYR A 490 19.82 15.78 -2.86
CA TYR A 490 19.78 17.14 -2.35
C TYR A 490 20.93 18.00 -2.91
N ALA A 491 22.14 17.43 -2.99
CA ALA A 491 23.29 18.13 -3.54
C ALA A 491 23.10 18.40 -5.04
N ALA A 492 22.69 17.40 -5.83
CA ALA A 492 22.42 17.53 -7.25
C ALA A 492 21.34 18.59 -7.54
N CYS A 493 20.22 18.59 -6.80
CA CYS A 493 19.15 19.57 -6.92
C CYS A 493 19.59 20.99 -6.54
N ARG A 494 20.50 21.12 -5.56
CA ARG A 494 21.06 22.43 -5.19
C ARG A 494 21.98 22.98 -6.27
N ASP A 495 22.76 22.13 -6.91
CA ASP A 495 23.77 22.55 -7.90
C ASP A 495 23.13 23.13 -9.17
N VAL A 496 21.90 22.73 -9.50
CA VAL A 496 21.08 23.32 -10.57
C VAL A 496 20.15 24.45 -10.09
N GLY A 497 20.17 24.79 -8.80
CA GLY A 497 19.40 25.89 -8.23
C GLY A 497 17.93 25.59 -7.90
N LEU A 498 17.51 24.32 -7.92
CA LEU A 498 16.17 23.88 -7.49
C LEU A 498 15.99 24.01 -5.97
N ILE A 499 17.10 23.89 -5.21
CA ILE A 499 17.13 24.12 -3.76
C ILE A 499 17.92 25.39 -3.45
N ARG A 500 17.26 26.41 -2.89
CA ARG A 500 17.88 27.71 -2.54
C ARG A 500 18.36 27.77 -1.08
N PRO A 501 19.46 28.49 -0.76
CA PRO A 501 19.89 28.70 0.62
C PRO A 501 18.93 29.61 1.41
N GLY A 502 18.38 29.16 2.55
CA GLY A 502 17.52 29.98 3.43
C GLY A 502 16.93 29.23 4.64
N LYS A 503 16.49 29.97 5.66
CA LYS A 503 15.78 29.41 6.84
C LYS A 503 14.36 29.00 6.43
N GLY A 504 14.14 27.69 6.26
CA GLY A 504 12.83 27.10 6.00
C GLY A 504 12.82 25.87 5.09
N GLY A 505 13.92 25.61 4.35
CA GLY A 505 13.97 24.55 3.33
C GLY A 505 13.04 24.84 2.14
N THR A 506 13.47 24.57 0.91
CA THR A 506 12.54 24.57 -0.22
C THR A 506 11.51 23.45 -0.06
N PRO A 507 10.31 23.52 -0.65
CA PRO A 507 9.36 22.41 -0.66
C PRO A 507 10.01 21.08 -1.09
N LEU A 508 10.84 21.13 -2.14
CA LEU A 508 11.62 20.00 -2.61
C LEU A 508 12.60 19.43 -1.56
N ALA A 509 13.18 20.28 -0.70
CA ALA A 509 14.05 19.82 0.38
C ALA A 509 13.27 19.08 1.49
N ARG A 510 11.99 19.41 1.69
CA ARG A 510 11.11 18.67 2.61
C ARG A 510 10.61 17.38 1.98
N GLU A 511 10.34 17.40 0.68
CA GLU A 511 9.97 16.22 -0.10
C GLU A 511 11.07 15.16 -0.11
N ILE A 512 12.34 15.55 -0.31
CA ILE A 512 13.49 14.64 -0.17
C ILE A 512 13.51 14.01 1.23
N GLY A 513 13.32 14.81 2.29
CA GLY A 513 13.26 14.27 3.65
C GLY A 513 12.12 13.27 3.84
N SER A 514 10.92 13.61 3.38
CA SER A 514 9.73 12.75 3.50
C SER A 514 9.86 11.45 2.71
N PHE A 515 10.43 11.49 1.52
CA PHE A 515 10.59 10.29 0.66
C PHE A 515 11.54 9.26 1.28
N PHE A 516 12.62 9.73 1.89
CA PHE A 516 13.61 8.85 2.53
C PHE A 516 13.33 8.59 4.02
N ASP A 517 12.21 9.05 4.56
CA ASP A 517 11.88 9.01 6.00
C ASP A 517 12.98 9.62 6.90
N LEU A 518 13.49 10.79 6.50
CA LEU A 518 14.58 11.50 7.15
C LEU A 518 14.22 12.92 7.55
N GLU A 519 14.57 13.26 8.79
CA GLU A 519 14.54 14.63 9.27
C GLU A 519 15.33 15.59 8.34
N PRO A 520 14.75 16.71 7.87
CA PRO A 520 15.43 17.64 6.97
C PRO A 520 16.72 18.26 7.55
N SER A 521 16.89 18.19 8.87
CA SER A 521 18.14 18.57 9.54
C SER A 521 19.26 17.53 9.32
N SER A 522 18.94 16.24 9.35
CA SER A 522 19.85 15.11 9.11
C SER A 522 20.37 15.11 7.68
N VAL A 523 19.49 15.28 6.69
CA VAL A 523 19.87 15.38 5.27
C VAL A 523 20.81 16.56 5.05
N ARG A 524 20.50 17.75 5.59
CA ARG A 524 21.38 18.94 5.47
C ARG A 524 22.75 18.74 6.12
N ASN A 525 22.79 18.10 7.28
CA ASN A 525 24.05 17.77 7.97
C ASN A 525 24.89 16.79 7.13
N LYS A 526 24.25 15.77 6.54
CA LYS A 526 24.92 14.82 5.65
C LYS A 526 25.42 15.47 4.37
N VAL A 527 24.65 16.37 3.74
CA VAL A 527 25.07 17.16 2.57
C VAL A 527 26.31 18.01 2.90
N ALA A 528 26.39 18.59 4.11
CA ALA A 528 27.58 19.32 4.55
C ALA A 528 28.80 18.40 4.76
N ALA A 529 28.60 17.15 5.17
CA ALA A 529 29.65 16.14 5.26
C ALA A 529 30.09 15.66 3.87
N LEU A 530 29.14 15.35 2.98
CA LEU A 530 29.35 14.95 1.58
C LEU A 530 30.24 15.96 0.85
N LYS A 531 29.95 17.26 0.98
CA LYS A 531 30.75 18.33 0.36
C LYS A 531 32.23 18.26 0.70
N LYS A 532 32.60 17.84 1.92
CA LYS A 532 34.01 17.78 2.34
C LYS A 532 34.81 16.76 1.53
N TYR A 533 34.15 15.72 1.02
CA TYR A 533 34.75 14.73 0.14
C TYR A 533 34.86 15.22 -1.31
N LEU A 534 33.91 16.04 -1.76
CA LEU A 534 33.92 16.61 -3.11
C LEU A 534 34.86 17.83 -3.26
N THR A 535 35.14 18.57 -2.18
CA THR A 535 36.08 19.72 -2.19
C THR A 535 37.54 19.32 -1.99
N GLY A 536 37.84 18.01 -1.93
CA GLY A 536 39.13 17.45 -1.56
C GLY A 536 40.00 17.02 -2.75
N THR A 537 40.21 17.88 -3.75
CA THR A 537 41.40 17.74 -4.61
C THR A 537 42.55 18.52 -3.94
N PRO A 538 43.64 17.88 -3.49
CA PRO A 538 44.82 18.61 -3.06
C PRO A 538 45.51 19.21 -4.29
N GLY A 539 45.30 20.51 -4.52
CA GLY A 539 46.02 21.24 -5.55
C GLY A 539 45.38 22.55 -5.97
N ALA A 540 45.34 23.54 -5.06
CA ALA A 540 45.44 24.97 -5.38
C ALA A 540 45.44 25.81 -4.08
N GLU A 541 46.57 25.86 -3.38
CA GLU A 541 47.00 27.05 -2.66
C GLU A 541 48.33 27.50 -3.29
N ASP A 542 48.25 28.48 -4.19
CA ASP A 542 49.03 29.74 -4.24
C ASP A 542 48.80 30.47 -5.57
#